data_AF-A0A2D9SI61-F1
#
_entry.id   AF-A0A2D9SI61-F1
#
_cell.length_a   1.000
_cell.length_b   1.000
_cell.length_c   1.000
_cell.angle_alpha   90.00
_cell.angle_beta   90.00
_cell.angle_gamma   90.00
#
_symmetry.space_group_name_H-M   'P 1'
#
loop_
_entity.id
_entity.type
_entity.pdbx_description
1 polymer ?
#
loop_
_entity_poly.entity_id
_entity_poly.type
_entity_poly.pdbx_seq_one_letter_code
_entity_poly.pdbx_strand_id
1 'polypeptide(L)' 'MMNDLNGKYIITLNVDGRDWTSRPIVSSLDQAIKEAKEQLRISRFYGKKPNKVEFKNAKLI' A
#
# COMPACT_ATOMS: atom_id res chain seq x y z
N MET A 1 17.95 -16.34 10.84
CA MET A 1 16.85 -15.43 11.20
C MET A 1 16.83 -14.32 10.17
N MET A 2 15.76 -14.18 9.40
CA MET A 2 15.62 -13.02 8.52
C MET A 2 15.49 -11.79 9.42
N ASN A 3 16.43 -10.87 9.32
CA ASN A 3 16.28 -9.54 9.92
C ASN A 3 15.07 -8.91 9.23
N ASP A 4 13.90 -9.00 9.85
CA ASP A 4 12.76 -8.16 9.51
C ASP A 4 13.15 -6.73 9.85
N LEU A 5 13.85 -6.08 8.91
CA LEU A 5 14.09 -4.64 8.91
C LEU A 5 12.73 -3.97 8.76
N ASN A 6 12.02 -3.86 9.89
CA ASN A 6 10.78 -3.12 9.98
C ASN A 6 11.09 -1.67 9.65
N GLY A 7 10.68 -1.27 8.45
CA GLY A 7 10.77 0.08 7.95
C GLY A 7 9.42 0.76 8.05
N LYS A 8 9.41 2.09 8.14
CA LYS A 8 8.19 2.86 8.02
C LYS A 8 8.01 3.26 6.56
N TYR A 9 7.01 2.71 5.90
CA TYR A 9 6.78 2.90 4.47
C TYR A 9 5.51 3.71 4.20
N ILE A 10 5.56 4.54 3.16
CA ILE A 10 4.38 5.02 2.43
C ILE A 10 4.35 4.27 1.11
N ILE A 11 3.29 3.47 0.90
CA ILE A 11 3.11 2.68 -0.31
C ILE A 11 2.23 3.44 -1.30
N THR A 12 2.68 3.51 -2.55
CA THR A 12 1.91 4.05 -3.67
C THR A 12 1.40 2.91 -4.54
N LEU A 13 0.08 2.88 -4.73
CA LEU A 13 -0.60 1.97 -5.63
C LEU A 13 -1.15 2.75 -6.82
N ASN A 14 -1.06 2.18 -8.02
CA ASN A 14 -1.85 2.65 -9.16
C ASN A 14 -3.20 1.94 -9.14
N VAL A 15 -4.28 2.71 -9.07
CA VAL A 15 -5.66 2.26 -8.94
C VAL A 15 -6.44 2.84 -10.11
N ASP A 16 -6.77 2.00 -11.10
CA ASP A 16 -7.44 2.41 -12.34
C ASP A 16 -6.80 3.65 -13.01
N GLY A 17 -5.47 3.70 -13.06
CA GLY A 17 -4.71 4.80 -13.68
C GLY A 17 -4.49 6.01 -12.77
N ARG A 18 -5.00 6.00 -11.53
CA ARG A 18 -4.75 7.07 -10.54
C ARG A 18 -3.83 6.59 -9.43
N ASP A 19 -2.97 7.46 -8.95
CA ASP A 19 -2.12 7.13 -7.80
C ASP A 19 -2.90 7.29 -6.50
N TRP A 20 -2.79 6.29 -5.64
CA TRP A 20 -3.28 6.31 -4.27
C TRP A 20 -2.13 5.97 -3.32
N THR A 21 -2.01 6.70 -2.23
CA THR A 21 -0.95 6.49 -1.24
C THR A 21 -1.53 6.03 0.09
N SER A 22 -0.87 5.05 0.71
CA SER A 22 -1.24 4.56 2.03
C SER A 22 -0.93 5.58 3.12
N ARG A 23 -1.50 5.35 4.31
CA ARG A 23 -0.93 5.92 5.54
C ARG A 23 0.43 5.25 5.81
N PRO A 24 1.30 5.86 6.65
CA PRO A 24 2.54 5.22 7.06
C PRO A 24 2.29 3.84 7.69
N ILE A 25 3.04 2.83 7.24
CA ILE A 25 2.94 1.44 7.72
C ILE A 25 4.32 1.02 8.23
N VAL A 26 4.38 0.46 9.44
CA VAL A 26 5.63 -0.05 10.04
C VAL A 26 5.62 -1.56 9.97
N SER A 27 6.31 -2.11 8.96
CA SER A 27 6.48 -3.56 8.78
C SER A 27 7.58 -3.84 7.76
N SER A 28 7.79 -5.10 7.39
CA SER A 28 8.60 -5.44 6.22
C SER A 28 7.93 -4.93 4.93
N LEU A 29 8.68 -4.69 3.86
CA LEU A 29 8.14 -4.12 2.62
C LEU A 29 6.97 -4.93 2.05
N ASP A 30 7.09 -6.26 2.03
CA ASP A 30 6.03 -7.15 1.52
C ASP A 30 4.76 -7.06 2.35
N GLN A 31 4.92 -6.95 3.68
CA GLN A 31 3.81 -6.81 4.60
C GLN A 31 3.17 -5.42 4.46
N ALA A 32 3.98 -4.37 4.30
CA ALA A 32 3.51 -3.01 4.06
C ALA A 32 2.71 -2.91 2.76
N ILE A 33 3.11 -3.59 1.69
CA ILE A 33 2.34 -3.65 0.43
C ILE A 33 0.99 -4.35 0.64
N LYS A 34 0.95 -5.46 1.40
CA LYS A 34 -0.31 -6.15 1.73
C LYS A 34 -1.23 -5.25 2.56
N GLU A 35 -0.70 -4.62 3.59
CA GLU A 35 -1.44 -3.67 4.44
C GLU A 35 -1.93 -2.47 3.65
N ALA A 36 -1.15 -1.95 2.69
CA ALA A 36 -1.58 -0.86 1.82
C ALA A 36 -2.75 -1.25 0.91
N LYS A 37 -2.76 -2.48 0.38
CA LYS A 37 -3.92 -2.99 -0.38
C LYS A 37 -5.15 -3.14 0.51
N GLU A 38 -4.98 -3.52 1.76
CA GLU A 38 -6.07 -3.62 2.73
C GLU A 38 -6.59 -2.23 3.14
N GLN A 39 -5.68 -1.28 3.39
CA GLN A 39 -6.05 0.12 3.61
C GLN A 39 -6.80 0.67 2.39
N LEU A 40 -6.37 0.38 1.16
CA LEU A 40 -7.11 0.76 -0.06
C LEU A 40 -8.51 0.12 -0.10
N ARG A 41 -8.63 -1.15 0.30
CA ARG A 41 -9.91 -1.88 0.37
C ARG A 41 -10.87 -1.20 1.34
N ILE A 42 -10.38 -0.80 2.51
CA ILE A 42 -11.13 -0.08 3.55
C ILE A 42 -11.38 1.38 3.13
N SER A 43 -10.41 1.99 2.43
CA SER A 43 -10.40 3.37 1.97
C SER A 43 -11.24 3.61 0.72
N ARG A 44 -11.93 2.62 0.15
CA ARG A 44 -13.06 2.89 -0.76
C ARG A 44 -13.96 3.92 -0.05
N PHE A 45 -13.88 5.24 -0.28
CA PHE A 45 -14.15 5.93 -1.54
C PHE A 45 -15.43 5.32 -2.18
N TYR A 46 -16.52 5.31 -1.40
CA TYR A 46 -17.94 5.41 -1.78
C TYR A 46 -18.49 4.52 -2.92
N GLY A 47 -18.15 3.22 -2.95
CA GLY A 47 -19.04 2.20 -3.54
C GLY A 47 -18.58 1.50 -4.81
N LYS A 48 -17.48 1.92 -5.45
CA LYS A 48 -16.95 1.22 -6.65
C LYS A 48 -15.69 0.42 -6.34
N LYS A 49 -15.70 -0.87 -6.73
CA LYS A 49 -14.51 -1.73 -6.73
C LYS A 49 -13.59 -1.30 -7.87
N PRO A 50 -12.29 -1.05 -7.62
CA PRO A 50 -11.35 -0.78 -8.70
C PRO A 50 -11.16 -2.02 -9.57
N ASN A 51 -10.99 -1.83 -10.87
CA ASN A 51 -10.77 -2.91 -11.83
C ASN A 51 -9.33 -3.41 -11.79
N LYS A 52 -8.37 -2.48 -11.63
CA LYS A 52 -6.94 -2.77 -11.60
C LYS A 52 -6.26 -2.05 -10.44
N VAL A 53 -5.47 -2.81 -9.68
CA VAL A 53 -4.64 -2.28 -8.59
C VAL A 53 -3.25 -2.86 -8.73
N GLU A 54 -2.26 -1.99 -8.94
CA GLU A 54 -0.86 -2.37 -9.13
C GLU A 54 0.04 -1.63 -8.14
N PHE A 55 1.07 -2.31 -7.65
CA PHE A 55 2.11 -1.64 -6.88
C PHE A 55 2.90 -0.72 -7.80
N LYS A 56 3.13 0.52 -7.37
CA LYS A 56 3.92 1.50 -8.12
C LYS A 56 5.25 1.79 -7.46
N ASN A 57 5.26 2.13 -6.17
CA ASN A 57 6.47 2.47 -5.43
C ASN A 57 6.26 2.35 -3.91
N ALA A 58 7.34 2.23 -3.16
CA ALA A 58 7.39 2.33 -1.70
C ALA A 58 8.44 3.37 -1.29
N LYS A 59 8.03 4.35 -0.50
CA LYS A 59 8.93 5.34 0.09
C LYS A 59 9.20 4.97 1.55
N LEU A 60 10.46 4.69 1.90
CA LEU A 60 10.91 4.59 3.29
C LEU A 60 11.00 6.00 3.89
N ILE A 61 10.43 6.20 5.08
CA ILE A 61 10.39 7.48 5.80
C ILE A 61 10.81 7.35 7.27
#